data_AF-A0A6G9QR93-F1
#
_entry.id   AF-A0A6G9QR93-F1
#
_cell.length_a   1.000
_cell.length_b   1.000
_cell.length_c   1.000
_cell.angle_alpha   90.00
_cell.angle_beta   90.00
_cell.angle_gamma   90.00
#
_symmetry.space_group_name_H-M   'P 1'
#
loop_
_entity.id
_entity.type
_entity.pdbx_description
1 polymer ?
#
loop_
_entity_poly.entity_id
_entity_poly.type
_entity_poly.pdbx_seq_one_letter_code
_entity_poly.pdbx_strand_id
1 'polypeptide(L)'
;MKPKIENEHSANLMRVSLGITGFESPASAYSQAPLSLHSLLIASPSAMSVTVAQEDDLAGKGIFKGDLMVVNQSLTPAMNDAVLCLYNGQVICRLIDTHNNLLFQVLPDGQYVNEPIVSEMDDFKVLGVVPFCIRVHADPDNRFKDFDAENRFFSELPYDLDDLVNINPVATFIAKGSGHSMQNVGIFDGDLIFVDRALEAVNGSVVVCNCDGEFACKMIDLPNNLLLSAGGNHAPQSINHFTNFSIEGVVAVSIRLLTPVPELM
;
A
#
# COMPACT_ATOMS: atom_id res chain seq x y z
N MET A 1 -41.42 22.91 7.86
CA MET A 1 -40.00 22.50 7.94
C MET A 1 -39.95 21.01 7.61
N LYS A 2 -39.55 20.64 6.39
CA LYS A 2 -39.36 19.22 6.04
C LYS A 2 -37.98 18.79 6.55
N PRO A 3 -37.85 17.61 7.19
CA PRO A 3 -36.54 17.10 7.57
C PRO A 3 -35.75 16.78 6.29
N LYS A 4 -34.49 17.24 6.23
CA LYS A 4 -33.51 16.76 5.26
C LYS A 4 -33.24 15.31 5.58
N ILE A 5 -33.62 14.43 4.66
CA ILE A 5 -33.11 13.06 4.62
C ILE A 5 -31.71 13.19 4.01
N GLU A 6 -30.69 13.23 4.86
CA GLU A 6 -29.33 12.97 4.41
C GLU A 6 -29.27 11.48 4.05
N ASN A 7 -29.06 11.19 2.76
CA ASN A 7 -28.95 9.83 2.26
C ASN A 7 -27.73 9.14 2.90
N GLU A 8 -27.96 8.07 3.65
CA GLU A 8 -26.96 7.18 4.25
C GLU A 8 -26.09 6.40 3.22
N HIS A 9 -26.15 6.72 1.92
CA HIS A 9 -25.36 6.05 0.88
C HIS A 9 -23.90 6.53 0.78
N SER A 10 -23.56 7.69 1.36
CA SER A 10 -22.23 8.30 1.21
C SER A 10 -21.17 7.79 2.20
N ALA A 11 -21.50 6.88 3.12
CA ALA A 11 -20.59 6.43 4.17
C ALA A 11 -19.78 5.14 3.84
N ASN A 12 -19.98 4.53 2.66
CA ASN A 12 -19.64 3.12 2.41
C ASN A 12 -18.66 2.85 1.25
N LEU A 13 -17.99 3.87 0.73
CA LEU A 13 -16.98 3.72 -0.32
C LEU A 13 -15.58 3.90 0.25
N MET A 14 -14.62 3.09 -0.22
CA MET A 14 -13.24 3.58 -0.21
C MET A 14 -13.17 4.76 -1.18
N ARG A 15 -13.21 5.97 -0.64
CA ARG A 15 -13.10 7.20 -1.42
C ARG A 15 -11.64 7.37 -1.79
N VAL A 16 -11.41 7.68 -3.05
CA VAL A 16 -10.10 8.13 -3.49
C VAL A 16 -10.15 9.64 -3.57
N SER A 17 -9.36 10.33 -2.76
CA SER A 17 -9.08 11.74 -3.05
C SER A 17 -8.05 11.77 -4.16
N LEU A 18 -8.48 12.11 -5.37
CA LEU A 18 -7.57 12.54 -6.43
C LEU A 18 -6.92 13.85 -5.99
N GLY A 19 -5.60 13.95 -6.00
CA GLY A 19 -4.98 15.21 -5.57
C GLY A 19 -3.56 15.19 -5.05
N ILE A 20 -2.75 14.15 -5.27
CA ILE A 20 -1.29 14.34 -5.15
C ILE A 20 -0.69 14.76 -6.50
N THR A 21 -1.33 14.46 -7.63
CA THR A 21 -1.14 15.19 -8.91
C THR A 21 -2.34 15.01 -9.83
N GLY A 22 -2.84 16.10 -10.43
CA GLY A 22 -3.15 16.05 -11.85
C GLY A 22 -4.60 16.06 -12.37
N PHE A 23 -5.63 16.43 -11.61
CA PHE A 23 -6.93 16.76 -12.23
C PHE A 23 -7.47 18.13 -11.79
N GLU A 24 -6.96 19.16 -12.47
CA GLU A 24 -7.77 20.35 -12.75
C GLU A 24 -7.96 20.49 -14.26
N SER A 25 -9.06 21.15 -14.63
CA SER A 25 -9.66 21.23 -15.98
C SER A 25 -8.67 21.40 -17.14
N PRO A 26 -9.03 20.91 -18.36
CA PRO A 26 -8.17 20.80 -19.54
C PRO A 26 -7.58 22.12 -20.12
N ALA A 27 -7.69 23.24 -19.41
CA ALA A 27 -7.27 24.57 -19.87
C ALA A 27 -6.24 25.28 -18.97
N SER A 28 -5.76 24.69 -17.87
CA SER A 28 -4.71 25.30 -17.06
C SER A 28 -3.33 24.75 -17.43
N ALA A 29 -2.52 25.57 -18.11
CA ALA A 29 -1.09 25.31 -18.26
C ALA A 29 -0.42 25.40 -16.87
N TYR A 30 -0.03 24.26 -16.29
CA TYR A 30 0.77 24.23 -15.06
C TYR A 30 1.99 23.33 -15.24
N SER A 31 3.15 23.97 -15.15
CA SER A 31 4.45 23.33 -14.93
C SER A 31 4.56 22.92 -13.46
N GLN A 32 4.00 21.78 -13.09
CA GLN A 32 4.36 21.09 -11.84
C GLN A 32 5.50 20.13 -12.13
N ALA A 33 6.52 20.11 -11.27
CA ALA A 33 7.58 19.11 -11.35
C ALA A 33 6.95 17.71 -11.18
N PRO A 34 7.35 16.71 -11.97
CA PRO A 34 6.84 15.36 -11.82
C PRO A 34 7.11 14.88 -10.39
N LEU A 35 6.10 14.31 -9.73
CA LEU A 35 6.27 13.70 -8.42
C LEU A 35 7.22 12.51 -8.56
N SER A 36 8.37 12.56 -7.89
CA SER A 36 9.32 11.45 -7.79
C SER A 36 9.18 10.81 -6.42
N LEU A 37 8.79 9.53 -6.39
CA LEU A 37 8.76 8.74 -5.16
C LEU A 37 10.13 8.58 -4.57
N HIS A 38 11.16 8.46 -5.42
CA HIS A 38 12.53 8.42 -4.95
C HIS A 38 12.81 9.65 -4.08
N SER A 39 12.52 10.85 -4.58
CA SER A 39 12.80 12.08 -3.83
C SER A 39 11.94 12.21 -2.57
N LEU A 40 10.75 11.60 -2.56
CA LEU A 40 9.78 11.70 -1.48
C LEU A 40 10.02 10.68 -0.36
N LEU A 41 10.45 9.46 -0.71
CA LEU A 41 10.52 8.30 0.18
C LEU A 41 11.95 7.81 0.42
N ILE A 42 12.90 8.16 -0.46
CA ILE A 42 14.30 7.75 -0.36
C ILE A 42 15.15 8.92 0.11
N ALA A 43 15.46 8.93 1.41
CA ALA A 43 16.35 9.93 2.00
C ALA A 43 17.84 9.62 1.72
N SER A 44 18.22 8.34 1.69
CA SER A 44 19.61 7.90 1.49
C SER A 44 19.63 6.50 0.87
N PRO A 45 19.78 6.38 -0.47
CA PRO A 45 19.71 5.10 -1.17
C PRO A 45 20.69 4.05 -0.63
N SER A 46 21.91 4.47 -0.28
CA SER A 46 22.96 3.57 0.23
C SER A 46 22.71 3.04 1.65
N ALA A 47 21.71 3.59 2.35
CA ALA A 47 21.27 3.10 3.66
C ALA A 47 19.94 2.35 3.57
N MET A 48 19.40 2.17 2.36
CA MET A 48 18.13 1.53 2.13
C MET A 48 18.33 0.19 1.43
N SER A 49 17.59 -0.80 1.90
CA SER A 49 17.60 -2.18 1.42
C SER A 49 16.16 -2.61 1.13
N VAL A 50 15.98 -3.64 0.32
CA VAL A 50 14.66 -4.21 0.04
C VAL A 50 14.64 -5.67 0.44
N THR A 51 13.56 -6.08 1.07
CA THR A 51 13.32 -7.47 1.47
C THR A 51 11.86 -7.80 1.20
N VAL A 52 11.55 -9.09 1.03
CA VAL A 52 10.15 -9.53 0.91
C VAL A 52 9.64 -9.99 2.26
N ALA A 53 8.44 -9.54 2.63
CA ALA A 53 7.72 -10.03 3.79
C ALA A 53 7.45 -11.53 3.64
N GLN A 54 7.97 -12.33 4.57
CA GLN A 54 7.89 -13.80 4.49
C GLN A 54 6.62 -14.36 5.13
N GLU A 55 6.04 -13.63 6.08
CA GLU A 55 4.92 -14.02 6.93
C GLU A 55 3.95 -12.85 7.12
N ASP A 56 2.75 -13.15 7.62
CA ASP A 56 1.66 -12.19 7.87
C ASP A 56 1.68 -11.61 9.30
N ASP A 57 2.83 -11.67 9.96
CA ASP A 57 3.00 -11.29 11.37
C ASP A 57 2.68 -9.80 11.64
N LEU A 58 2.63 -8.96 10.60
CA LEU A 58 2.27 -7.54 10.67
C LEU A 58 1.08 -7.18 9.77
N ALA A 59 0.22 -8.16 9.44
CA ALA A 59 -0.94 -7.95 8.57
C ALA A 59 -1.95 -6.93 9.14
N GLY A 60 -2.09 -6.84 10.47
CA GLY A 60 -2.90 -5.80 11.11
C GLY A 60 -2.29 -4.39 11.00
N LYS A 61 -1.01 -4.29 10.63
CA LYS A 61 -0.36 -3.04 10.19
C LYS A 61 -0.34 -2.89 8.68
N GLY A 62 -0.93 -3.81 7.92
CA GLY A 62 -1.02 -3.76 6.47
C GLY A 62 0.25 -4.18 5.74
N ILE A 63 1.11 -4.95 6.40
CA ILE A 63 2.23 -5.68 5.76
C ILE A 63 1.83 -7.15 5.70
N PHE A 64 1.73 -7.72 4.51
CA PHE A 64 1.45 -9.14 4.36
C PHE A 64 2.56 -9.81 3.58
N LYS A 65 2.58 -11.14 3.66
CA LYS A 65 3.45 -12.00 2.89
C LYS A 65 3.45 -11.64 1.40
N GLY A 66 4.65 -11.51 0.84
CA GLY A 66 4.87 -11.10 -0.54
C GLY A 66 5.05 -9.59 -0.74
N ASP A 67 4.73 -8.76 0.25
CA ASP A 67 4.96 -7.32 0.15
C ASP A 67 6.47 -7.01 0.14
N LEU A 68 6.86 -6.01 -0.65
CA LEU A 68 8.22 -5.50 -0.63
C LEU A 68 8.36 -4.50 0.52
N MET A 69 9.19 -4.83 1.49
CA MET A 69 9.53 -3.94 2.60
C MET A 69 10.80 -3.17 2.25
N VAL A 70 10.72 -1.84 2.28
CA VAL A 70 11.91 -0.99 2.17
C VAL A 70 12.44 -0.76 3.57
N VAL A 71 13.68 -1.17 3.80
CA VAL A 71 14.34 -1.15 5.11
C VAL A 71 15.40 -0.07 5.10
N ASN A 72 15.24 0.91 5.97
CA ASN A 72 16.20 1.98 6.19
C ASN A 72 17.09 1.67 7.41
N GLN A 73 18.37 1.46 7.13
CA GLN A 73 19.41 1.11 8.10
C GLN A 73 19.99 2.35 8.81
N SER A 74 19.74 3.56 8.31
CA SER A 74 20.19 4.81 8.96
C SER A 74 19.21 5.35 10.00
N LEU A 75 17.97 4.82 10.06
CA LEU A 75 16.99 5.24 11.05
C LEU A 75 17.22 4.51 12.37
N THR A 76 17.08 5.25 13.47
CA THR A 76 17.04 4.66 14.81
C THR A 76 15.61 4.21 15.09
N PRO A 77 15.38 2.94 15.47
CA PRO A 77 14.05 2.46 15.80
C PRO A 77 13.40 3.25 16.93
N ALA A 78 12.18 3.70 16.70
CA ALA A 78 11.32 4.31 17.70
C ALA A 78 10.24 3.32 18.16
N MET A 79 9.51 3.71 19.20
CA MET A 79 8.36 2.97 19.71
C MET A 79 7.33 2.69 18.61
N ASN A 80 6.91 1.43 18.49
CA ASN A 80 5.95 0.92 17.51
C ASN A 80 6.40 1.00 16.04
N ASP A 81 7.68 1.27 15.78
CA ASP A 81 8.21 1.13 14.43
C ASP A 81 8.21 -0.35 14.02
N ALA A 82 7.90 -0.60 12.75
CA ALA A 82 8.20 -1.89 12.13
C ALA A 82 9.71 -1.97 11.91
N VAL A 83 10.33 -3.03 12.39
CA VAL A 83 11.77 -3.28 12.24
C VAL A 83 12.02 -4.63 11.61
N LEU A 84 13.04 -4.70 10.77
CA LEU A 84 13.63 -5.97 10.36
C LEU A 84 14.72 -6.33 11.37
N CYS A 85 14.67 -7.52 11.95
CA CYS A 85 15.67 -7.98 12.90
C CYS A 85 16.10 -9.42 12.64
N LEU A 86 17.35 -9.72 12.93
CA LEU A 86 17.83 -11.07 13.14
C LEU A 86 17.45 -11.47 14.57
N TYR A 87 16.73 -12.58 14.71
CA TYR A 87 16.33 -13.16 15.98
C TYR A 87 16.53 -14.67 15.89
N ASN A 88 17.39 -15.23 16.74
CA ASN A 88 17.70 -16.68 16.77
C ASN A 88 18.14 -17.24 15.41
N GLY A 89 18.96 -16.47 14.67
CA GLY A 89 19.47 -16.83 13.35
C GLY A 89 18.45 -16.70 12.21
N GLN A 90 17.24 -16.20 12.49
CA GLN A 90 16.19 -15.96 11.50
C GLN A 90 15.95 -14.47 11.32
N VAL A 91 15.78 -14.04 10.07
CA VAL A 91 15.38 -12.66 9.77
C VAL A 91 13.86 -12.57 9.84
N ILE A 92 13.36 -11.77 10.77
CA ILE A 92 11.93 -11.55 11.01
C ILE A 92 11.59 -10.06 10.96
N CYS A 93 10.32 -9.73 10.76
CA CYS A 93 9.81 -8.37 10.87
C CYS A 93 8.78 -8.26 11.99
N ARG A 94 8.94 -7.27 12.87
CA ARG A 94 8.12 -7.08 14.08
C ARG A 94 7.95 -5.61 14.37
N LEU A 95 6.93 -5.25 15.17
CA LEU A 95 6.93 -3.95 15.84
C LEU A 95 7.85 -4.02 17.05
N ILE A 96 8.57 -2.94 17.35
CA ILE A 96 9.45 -2.85 18.51
C ILE A 96 8.90 -1.93 19.61
N ASP A 97 8.96 -2.38 20.85
CA ASP A 97 8.86 -1.53 22.04
C ASP A 97 10.25 -1.36 22.63
N THR A 98 10.83 -0.18 22.39
CA THR A 98 12.18 0.17 22.82
C THR A 98 12.30 0.43 24.32
N HIS A 99 11.19 0.59 25.05
CA HIS A 99 11.20 0.81 26.49
C HIS A 99 11.19 -0.51 27.26
N ASN A 100 10.38 -1.47 26.79
CA ASN A 100 10.21 -2.76 27.45
C ASN A 100 11.02 -3.90 26.82
N ASN A 101 11.77 -3.61 25.74
CA ASN A 101 12.49 -4.62 24.95
C ASN A 101 11.57 -5.76 24.53
N LEU A 102 10.45 -5.42 23.89
CA LEU A 102 9.49 -6.39 23.38
C LEU A 102 9.37 -6.26 21.86
N LEU A 103 9.12 -7.39 21.21
CA LEU A 103 8.67 -7.44 19.83
C LEU A 103 7.19 -7.80 19.79
N PHE A 104 6.47 -7.28 18.80
CA PHE A 104 5.05 -7.57 18.62
C PHE A 104 4.76 -7.99 17.20
N GLN A 105 3.91 -8.99 17.10
CA GLN A 105 3.10 -9.22 15.91
C GLN A 105 1.80 -8.42 16.03
N VAL A 106 1.22 -8.05 14.90
CA VAL A 106 -0.13 -7.50 14.80
C VAL A 106 -0.89 -8.31 13.76
N LEU A 107 -1.75 -9.21 14.22
CA LEU A 107 -2.53 -10.11 13.38
C LEU A 107 -3.58 -9.36 12.56
N PRO A 108 -4.14 -9.96 11.49
CA PRO A 108 -5.14 -9.31 10.63
C PRO A 108 -6.38 -8.76 11.37
N ASP A 109 -6.75 -9.34 12.51
CA ASP A 109 -7.86 -8.90 13.35
C ASP A 109 -7.50 -7.78 14.33
N GLY A 110 -6.26 -7.28 14.27
CA GLY A 110 -5.72 -6.22 15.12
C GLY A 110 -5.21 -6.70 16.48
N GLN A 111 -5.20 -8.01 16.74
CA GLN A 111 -4.64 -8.54 17.98
C GLN A 111 -3.11 -8.42 18.00
N TYR A 112 -2.59 -7.92 19.12
CA TYR A 112 -1.16 -7.89 19.39
C TYR A 112 -0.74 -9.19 20.06
N VAL A 113 0.32 -9.81 19.53
CA VAL A 113 0.96 -10.98 20.14
C VAL A 113 2.36 -10.56 20.56
N ASN A 114 2.61 -10.59 21.87
CA ASN A 114 3.89 -10.18 22.45
C ASN A 114 4.90 -11.32 22.36
N GLU A 115 6.09 -11.01 21.89
CA GLU A 115 7.26 -11.86 21.93
C GLU A 115 8.33 -11.15 22.79
N PRO A 116 8.60 -11.64 24.02
CA PRO A 116 9.64 -11.04 24.84
C PRO A 116 11.00 -11.24 24.18
N ILE A 117 11.80 -10.17 24.11
CA ILE A 117 13.20 -10.29 23.69
C ILE A 117 13.93 -10.97 24.86
N VAL A 118 14.27 -12.26 24.72
CA VAL A 118 14.96 -12.99 25.78
C VAL A 118 16.39 -12.48 25.88
N SER A 119 16.63 -11.65 26.89
CA SER A 119 17.92 -11.04 27.15
C SER A 119 18.93 -12.09 27.64
N GLU A 120 20.08 -12.15 26.96
CA GLU A 120 21.37 -12.77 27.31
C GLU A 120 21.83 -14.02 26.53
N MET A 121 20.97 -14.72 25.79
CA MET A 121 21.39 -15.87 24.95
C MET A 121 20.95 -15.82 23.48
N ASP A 122 20.07 -14.90 23.10
CA ASP A 122 19.52 -14.81 21.75
C ASP A 122 20.41 -13.91 20.86
N ASP A 123 20.69 -14.38 19.64
CA ASP A 123 21.30 -13.57 18.57
C ASP A 123 20.25 -12.58 18.06
N PHE A 124 20.08 -11.46 18.78
CA PHE A 124 19.18 -10.37 18.42
C PHE A 124 19.95 -9.19 17.85
N LYS A 125 19.61 -8.80 16.63
CA LYS A 125 20.15 -7.61 15.97
C LYS A 125 19.09 -6.93 15.12
N VAL A 126 18.81 -5.66 15.38
CA VAL A 126 18.03 -4.84 14.44
C VAL A 126 18.86 -4.57 13.19
N LEU A 127 18.31 -4.92 12.03
CA LEU A 127 18.92 -4.68 10.73
C LEU A 127 18.51 -3.32 10.15
N GLY A 128 17.30 -2.84 10.45
CA GLY A 128 16.84 -1.50 10.11
C GLY A 128 15.36 -1.29 10.39
N VAL A 129 14.89 -0.05 10.21
CA VAL A 129 13.48 0.34 10.33
C VAL A 129 12.79 0.18 8.97
N VAL A 130 11.53 -0.24 8.96
CA VAL A 130 10.70 -0.36 7.75
C VAL A 130 9.76 0.85 7.67
N PRO A 131 10.17 1.98 7.05
CA PRO A 131 9.33 3.18 6.98
C PRO A 131 8.09 3.00 6.11
N PHE A 132 8.12 2.10 5.12
CA PHE A 132 6.99 1.81 4.25
C PHE A 132 7.11 0.44 3.59
N CYS A 133 5.98 -0.09 3.12
CA CYS A 133 5.94 -1.28 2.27
C CYS A 133 5.21 -1.00 0.95
N ILE A 134 5.53 -1.80 -0.06
CA ILE A 134 5.00 -1.74 -1.40
C ILE A 134 4.30 -3.07 -1.68
N ARG A 135 3.03 -2.98 -2.06
CA ARG A 135 2.22 -4.13 -2.50
C ARG A 135 1.95 -4.03 -3.99
N VAL A 136 2.18 -5.14 -4.69
CA VAL A 136 1.91 -5.28 -6.12
C VAL A 136 0.53 -5.89 -6.33
N HIS A 137 -0.31 -5.21 -7.10
CA HIS A 137 -1.67 -5.65 -7.44
C HIS A 137 -1.78 -6.12 -8.90
N ALA A 138 -0.99 -5.53 -9.80
CA ALA A 138 -0.92 -5.94 -11.19
C ALA A 138 0.52 -5.84 -11.73
N ASP A 139 1.02 -6.96 -12.26
CA ASP A 139 2.35 -7.07 -12.86
C ASP A 139 2.35 -7.96 -14.10
N PRO A 140 1.69 -7.53 -15.20
CA PRO A 140 1.55 -8.36 -16.40
C PRO A 140 2.91 -8.70 -17.05
N ASP A 141 3.92 -7.85 -16.84
CA ASP A 141 5.27 -8.03 -17.39
C ASP A 141 6.23 -8.77 -16.45
N ASN A 142 5.74 -9.24 -15.29
CA ASN A 142 6.50 -9.99 -14.29
C ASN A 142 7.80 -9.29 -13.86
N ARG A 143 7.72 -7.97 -13.65
CA ARG A 143 8.83 -7.09 -13.26
C ARG A 143 9.33 -7.39 -11.85
N PHE A 144 8.46 -7.86 -10.96
CA PHE A 144 8.79 -8.15 -9.56
C PHE A 144 9.28 -9.58 -9.32
N LYS A 145 9.43 -10.40 -10.37
CA LYS A 145 9.85 -11.80 -10.28
C LYS A 145 11.17 -12.01 -9.54
N ASP A 146 12.07 -11.03 -9.60
CA ASP A 146 13.40 -11.12 -9.00
C ASP A 146 13.34 -11.07 -7.46
N PHE A 147 12.19 -10.65 -6.90
CA PHE A 147 11.95 -10.59 -5.46
C PHE A 147 11.33 -11.88 -4.88
N ASP A 148 10.82 -12.80 -5.72
CA ASP A 148 9.86 -13.83 -5.26
C ASP A 148 10.46 -15.24 -5.00
N ALA A 149 11.71 -15.54 -5.41
CA ALA A 149 12.19 -16.94 -5.45
C ALA A 149 13.48 -17.26 -4.69
N GLU A 150 14.52 -16.41 -4.75
CA GLU A 150 15.86 -16.81 -4.23
C GLU A 150 16.61 -15.70 -3.49
N ASN A 151 16.32 -14.42 -3.79
CA ASN A 151 16.90 -13.27 -3.11
C ASN A 151 15.91 -12.65 -2.13
N ARG A 152 15.94 -13.15 -0.89
CA ARG A 152 15.05 -12.68 0.17
C ARG A 152 15.43 -11.31 0.73
N PHE A 153 16.69 -10.91 0.56
CA PHE A 153 17.26 -9.70 1.12
C PHE A 153 18.28 -9.09 0.16
N PHE A 154 18.01 -7.87 -0.31
CA PHE A 154 18.95 -7.08 -1.09
C PHE A 154 19.66 -6.12 -0.15
N SER A 155 20.99 -6.20 -0.07
CA SER A 155 21.77 -5.36 0.84
C SER A 155 21.65 -3.87 0.55
N GLU A 156 21.30 -3.51 -0.69
CA GLU A 156 21.08 -2.15 -1.16
C GLU A 156 19.85 -2.13 -2.06
N LEU A 157 19.17 -1.00 -2.14
CA LEU A 157 18.06 -0.76 -3.06
C LEU A 157 18.57 -0.83 -4.52
N PRO A 158 18.21 -1.87 -5.30
CA PRO A 158 18.84 -2.11 -6.60
C PRO A 158 18.28 -1.24 -7.73
N TYR A 159 17.15 -0.57 -7.50
CA TYR A 159 16.40 0.19 -8.49
C TYR A 159 15.95 1.54 -7.94
N ASP A 160 15.77 2.52 -8.81
CA ASP A 160 14.99 3.70 -8.47
C ASP A 160 13.56 3.28 -8.08
N LEU A 161 12.94 3.93 -7.08
CA LEU A 161 11.56 3.59 -6.71
C LEU A 161 10.56 3.87 -7.83
N ASP A 162 10.78 4.92 -8.61
CA ASP A 162 9.91 5.28 -9.73
C ASP A 162 9.96 4.19 -10.81
N ASP A 163 11.16 3.62 -11.05
CA ASP A 163 11.36 2.48 -11.95
C ASP A 163 10.79 1.19 -11.36
N LEU A 164 10.99 0.94 -10.07
CA LEU A 164 10.49 -0.25 -9.36
C LEU A 164 8.95 -0.30 -9.41
N VAL A 165 8.29 0.82 -9.15
CA VAL A 165 6.82 0.94 -9.20
C VAL A 165 6.32 1.10 -10.65
N ASN A 166 7.24 1.27 -11.61
CA ASN A 166 6.99 1.50 -13.02
C ASN A 166 5.97 2.63 -13.23
N ILE A 167 6.29 3.79 -12.68
CA ILE A 167 5.49 4.99 -12.91
C ILE A 167 5.69 5.38 -14.37
N ASN A 168 4.67 5.17 -15.20
CA ASN A 168 4.61 5.82 -16.50
C ASN A 168 4.07 7.24 -16.27
N PRO A 169 4.86 8.31 -16.36
CA PRO A 169 4.42 9.65 -15.97
C PRO A 169 3.24 10.18 -16.79
N VAL A 170 2.95 9.55 -17.93
CA VAL A 170 1.87 9.95 -18.86
C VAL A 170 0.60 9.09 -18.66
N ALA A 171 0.71 7.90 -18.07
CA ALA A 171 -0.40 6.94 -17.93
C ALA A 171 -0.71 6.56 -16.46
N THR A 172 0.19 6.84 -15.54
CA THR A 172 0.05 6.55 -14.12
C THR A 172 -0.32 7.82 -13.36
N PHE A 173 -1.35 7.75 -12.51
CA PHE A 173 -1.65 8.79 -11.55
C PHE A 173 -1.72 8.24 -10.13
N ILE A 174 -1.51 9.11 -9.16
CA ILE A 174 -1.52 8.74 -7.75
C ILE A 174 -2.81 9.18 -7.08
N ALA A 175 -3.38 8.23 -6.37
CA ALA A 175 -4.60 8.32 -5.59
C ALA A 175 -4.25 8.12 -4.11
N LYS A 176 -4.94 8.82 -3.21
CA LYS A 176 -4.90 8.45 -1.78
C LYS A 176 -6.15 7.68 -1.44
N GLY A 177 -5.97 6.46 -0.94
CA GLY A 177 -7.05 5.62 -0.46
C GLY A 177 -7.64 6.17 0.84
N SER A 178 -8.97 6.21 0.94
CA SER A 178 -9.66 6.53 2.19
C SER A 178 -10.77 5.52 2.45
N GLY A 179 -10.80 4.93 3.64
CA GLY A 179 -11.76 3.89 4.04
C GLY A 179 -11.14 2.49 4.12
N HIS A 180 -11.99 1.49 4.34
CA HIS A 180 -11.56 0.13 4.73
C HIS A 180 -12.09 -0.97 3.80
N SER A 181 -12.81 -0.62 2.73
CA SER A 181 -13.50 -1.59 1.89
C SER A 181 -12.58 -2.44 1.01
N MET A 182 -11.26 -2.18 1.01
CA MET A 182 -10.27 -2.89 0.19
C MET A 182 -9.16 -3.54 1.04
N GLN A 183 -9.34 -3.65 2.35
CA GLN A 183 -8.30 -4.13 3.27
C GLN A 183 -7.84 -5.56 2.99
N ASN A 184 -8.71 -6.49 2.58
CA ASN A 184 -8.26 -7.88 2.35
C ASN A 184 -7.49 -8.06 1.04
N VAL A 185 -7.44 -7.05 0.15
CA VAL A 185 -6.43 -7.01 -0.94
C VAL A 185 -5.19 -6.20 -0.53
N GLY A 186 -5.14 -5.71 0.70
CA GLY A 186 -3.98 -4.99 1.25
C GLY A 186 -3.95 -3.50 0.98
N ILE A 187 -5.09 -2.89 0.58
CA ILE A 187 -5.22 -1.44 0.47
C ILE A 187 -6.03 -0.93 1.66
N PHE A 188 -5.44 -0.04 2.47
CA PHE A 188 -6.12 0.56 3.61
C PHE A 188 -6.12 2.09 3.51
N ASP A 189 -6.81 2.68 4.47
CA ASP A 189 -6.91 4.13 4.64
C ASP A 189 -5.51 4.75 4.76
N GLY A 190 -5.29 5.81 3.98
CA GLY A 190 -4.03 6.53 3.91
C GLY A 190 -3.04 6.05 2.85
N ASP A 191 -3.27 4.89 2.23
CA ASP A 191 -2.33 4.35 1.23
C ASP A 191 -2.25 5.20 -0.02
N LEU A 192 -1.04 5.29 -0.57
CA LEU A 192 -0.80 5.82 -1.91
C LEU A 192 -1.06 4.71 -2.91
N ILE A 193 -1.98 4.94 -3.84
CA ILE A 193 -2.44 3.98 -4.84
C ILE A 193 -1.97 4.48 -6.21
N PHE A 194 -1.23 3.64 -6.92
CA PHE A 194 -0.72 3.92 -8.26
C PHE A 194 -1.67 3.30 -9.27
N VAL A 195 -2.37 4.16 -10.00
CA VAL A 195 -3.38 3.76 -10.96
C VAL A 195 -2.81 3.94 -12.36
N ASP A 196 -2.69 2.85 -13.10
CA ASP A 196 -2.17 2.82 -14.45
C ASP A 196 -3.32 2.68 -15.47
N ARG A 197 -3.41 3.66 -16.37
CA ARG A 197 -4.38 3.72 -17.48
C ARG A 197 -3.98 2.88 -18.68
N ALA A 198 -2.70 2.54 -18.82
CA ALA A 198 -2.21 1.72 -19.91
C ALA A 198 -2.49 0.22 -19.68
N LEU A 199 -2.74 -0.18 -18.43
CA LEU A 199 -3.09 -1.55 -18.09
C LEU A 199 -4.54 -1.86 -18.42
N GLU A 200 -4.76 -2.98 -19.11
CA GLU A 200 -6.10 -3.51 -19.36
C GLU A 200 -6.64 -4.21 -18.10
N ALA A 201 -7.85 -3.85 -17.68
CA ALA A 201 -8.51 -4.48 -16.55
C ALA A 201 -8.95 -5.90 -16.91
N VAL A 202 -8.53 -6.89 -16.12
CA VAL A 202 -8.94 -8.28 -16.23
C VAL A 202 -9.81 -8.67 -15.04
N ASN A 203 -10.43 -9.86 -15.11
CA ASN A 203 -11.26 -10.33 -14.01
C ASN A 203 -10.42 -10.46 -12.73
N GLY A 204 -10.90 -9.90 -11.62
CA GLY A 204 -10.20 -9.85 -10.35
C GLY A 204 -9.22 -8.67 -10.19
N SER A 205 -9.02 -7.85 -11.23
CA SER A 205 -8.20 -6.64 -11.10
C SER A 205 -8.78 -5.68 -10.07
N VAL A 206 -7.92 -5.08 -9.26
CA VAL A 206 -8.28 -3.90 -8.46
C VAL A 206 -8.23 -2.68 -9.38
N VAL A 207 -9.32 -1.93 -9.46
CA VAL A 207 -9.48 -0.77 -10.36
C VAL A 207 -9.91 0.45 -9.58
N VAL A 208 -9.51 1.62 -10.07
CA VAL A 208 -10.20 2.87 -9.74
C VAL A 208 -11.24 3.12 -10.82
N CYS A 209 -12.47 3.34 -10.39
CA CYS A 209 -13.59 3.59 -11.27
C CYS A 209 -14.39 4.81 -10.81
N ASN A 210 -15.02 5.47 -11.77
CA ASN A 210 -16.05 6.47 -11.52
C ASN A 210 -17.42 5.80 -11.66
N CYS A 211 -18.20 5.84 -10.58
CA CYS A 211 -19.58 5.38 -10.53
C CYS A 211 -20.48 6.56 -10.20
N ASP A 212 -21.29 7.01 -11.15
CA ASP A 212 -22.26 8.11 -10.97
C ASP A 212 -21.64 9.42 -10.42
N GLY A 213 -20.38 9.69 -10.77
CA GLY A 213 -19.64 10.87 -10.35
C GLY A 213 -18.80 10.67 -9.08
N GLU A 214 -18.85 9.50 -8.45
CA GLU A 214 -18.03 9.17 -7.28
C GLU A 214 -16.87 8.23 -7.66
N PHE A 215 -15.64 8.62 -7.31
CA PHE A 215 -14.46 7.76 -7.49
C PHE A 215 -14.39 6.70 -6.37
N ALA A 216 -14.23 5.45 -6.79
CA ALA A 216 -14.15 4.29 -5.91
C ALA A 216 -12.95 3.41 -6.29
N CYS A 217 -12.37 2.75 -5.29
CA CYS A 217 -11.48 1.61 -5.50
C CYS A 217 -12.25 0.31 -5.27
N LYS A 218 -12.26 -0.59 -6.26
CA LYS A 218 -13.03 -1.85 -6.25
C LYS A 218 -12.29 -2.96 -6.97
N MET A 219 -12.59 -4.21 -6.63
CA MET A 219 -12.18 -5.37 -7.41
C MET A 219 -13.26 -5.67 -8.46
N ILE A 220 -12.88 -5.79 -9.73
CA ILE A 220 -13.82 -5.99 -10.83
C ILE A 220 -14.08 -7.48 -11.08
N ASP A 221 -15.36 -7.87 -11.13
CA ASP A 221 -15.83 -9.19 -11.58
C ASP A 221 -16.47 -9.02 -12.96
N LEU A 222 -15.66 -9.22 -14.01
CA LEU A 222 -16.08 -9.03 -15.39
C LEU A 222 -17.16 -10.04 -15.84
N PRO A 223 -17.06 -11.35 -15.53
CA PRO A 223 -18.09 -12.32 -15.89
C PRO A 223 -19.47 -11.98 -15.35
N ASN A 224 -19.56 -11.44 -14.13
CA ASN A 224 -20.83 -11.13 -13.48
C ASN A 224 -21.23 -9.64 -13.56
N ASN A 225 -20.38 -8.79 -14.15
CA ASN A 225 -20.54 -7.33 -14.15
C ASN A 225 -20.74 -6.75 -12.74
N LEU A 226 -19.90 -7.16 -11.79
CA LEU A 226 -19.94 -6.70 -10.41
C LEU A 226 -18.69 -5.94 -10.01
N LEU A 227 -18.86 -4.97 -9.11
CA LEU A 227 -17.80 -4.34 -8.35
C LEU A 227 -17.84 -4.88 -6.93
N LEU A 228 -16.72 -5.44 -6.49
CA LEU A 228 -16.57 -6.09 -5.21
C LEU A 228 -15.71 -5.22 -4.28
N SER A 229 -16.15 -5.08 -3.04
CA SER A 229 -15.27 -4.67 -1.94
C SER A 229 -14.49 -5.89 -1.47
N ALA A 230 -13.20 -5.73 -1.21
CA ALA A 230 -12.38 -6.81 -0.69
C ALA A 230 -12.30 -6.84 0.84
N GLY A 231 -12.57 -5.75 1.55
CA GLY A 231 -12.63 -5.69 3.02
C GLY A 231 -14.06 -5.45 3.51
N GLY A 232 -14.37 -5.87 4.74
CA GLY A 232 -15.69 -5.71 5.36
C GLY A 232 -16.81 -6.54 4.72
N ASN A 233 -18.05 -6.39 5.21
CA ASN A 233 -19.25 -7.07 4.68
C ASN A 233 -20.05 -6.13 3.77
N HIS A 234 -19.46 -5.66 2.67
CA HIS A 234 -20.19 -4.83 1.70
C HIS A 234 -20.82 -5.70 0.62
N ALA A 235 -22.06 -5.35 0.24
CA ALA A 235 -22.74 -6.00 -0.86
C ALA A 235 -22.04 -5.70 -2.20
N PRO A 236 -21.95 -6.67 -3.12
CA PRO A 236 -21.54 -6.44 -4.51
C PRO A 236 -22.40 -5.34 -5.16
N GLN A 237 -21.75 -4.46 -5.92
CA GLN A 237 -22.44 -3.43 -6.69
C GLN A 237 -22.50 -3.85 -8.16
N SER A 238 -23.69 -3.94 -8.73
CA SER A 238 -23.87 -4.30 -10.15
C SER A 238 -23.58 -3.12 -11.07
N ILE A 239 -22.80 -3.38 -12.11
CA ILE A 239 -22.61 -2.49 -13.24
C ILE A 239 -23.76 -2.74 -14.21
N ASN A 240 -24.65 -1.78 -14.36
CA ASN A 240 -25.79 -1.88 -15.27
C ASN A 240 -25.83 -0.68 -16.24
N HIS A 241 -26.65 -0.77 -17.28
CA HIS A 241 -26.74 0.26 -18.32
C HIS A 241 -27.26 1.63 -17.83
N PHE A 242 -27.78 1.73 -16.61
CA PHE A 242 -28.24 2.98 -16.02
C PHE A 242 -27.17 3.66 -15.16
N THR A 243 -26.11 2.93 -14.78
CA THR A 243 -24.98 3.46 -14.03
C THR A 243 -24.03 4.16 -15.00
N ASN A 244 -23.68 5.41 -14.72
CA ASN A 244 -22.56 6.04 -15.40
C ASN A 244 -21.27 5.46 -14.83
N PHE A 245 -20.75 4.42 -15.49
CA PHE A 245 -19.59 3.67 -15.06
C PHE A 245 -18.43 3.86 -16.05
N SER A 246 -17.26 4.19 -15.52
CA SER A 246 -16.01 4.16 -16.28
C SER A 246 -14.84 3.71 -15.40
N ILE A 247 -13.94 2.92 -15.98
CA ILE A 247 -12.68 2.56 -15.34
C ILE A 247 -11.68 3.67 -15.65
N GLU A 248 -11.12 4.25 -14.60
CA GLU A 248 -10.09 5.28 -14.69
C GLU A 248 -8.69 4.69 -14.80
N GLY A 249 -8.52 3.43 -14.39
CA GLY A 249 -7.30 2.63 -14.58
C GLY A 249 -7.22 1.46 -13.59
N VAL A 250 -6.24 0.59 -13.80
CA VAL A 250 -5.95 -0.54 -12.92
C VAL A 250 -5.00 -0.10 -11.82
N VAL A 251 -5.25 -0.52 -10.58
CA VAL A 251 -4.29 -0.33 -9.50
C VAL A 251 -3.12 -1.27 -9.73
N ALA A 252 -1.95 -0.72 -10.06
CA ALA A 252 -0.74 -1.49 -10.28
C ALA A 252 -0.06 -1.82 -8.94
N VAL A 253 0.05 -0.81 -8.07
CA VAL A 253 0.80 -0.87 -6.81
C VAL A 253 0.10 -0.02 -5.74
N SER A 254 0.21 -0.41 -4.48
CA SER A 254 -0.08 0.45 -3.33
C SER A 254 1.11 0.56 -2.39
N ILE A 255 1.38 1.77 -1.91
CA ILE A 255 2.43 2.04 -0.92
C ILE A 255 1.77 2.44 0.39
N ARG A 256 2.14 1.71 1.45
CA ARG A 256 1.74 2.02 2.82
C ARG A 256 2.90 2.63 3.57
N LEU A 257 2.69 3.83 4.09
CA LEU A 257 3.61 4.49 5.02
C LEU A 257 3.37 3.94 6.43
N LEU A 258 4.42 3.37 7.02
CA LEU A 258 4.42 2.84 8.39
C LEU A 258 4.98 3.86 9.36
N THR A 259 5.91 4.69 8.89
CA THR A 259 6.39 5.89 9.57
C THR A 259 5.80 7.12 8.89
N PRO A 260 5.34 8.13 9.66
CA PRO A 260 4.83 9.37 9.06
C PRO A 260 5.89 10.08 8.22
N VAL A 261 5.53 10.49 7.01
CA VAL A 261 6.37 11.32 6.14
C VAL A 261 5.81 12.75 6.19
N PRO A 262 6.52 13.72 6.81
CA PRO A 262 6.02 15.09 7.00
C PRO A 262 5.57 15.78 5.72
N GLU A 263 6.20 15.48 4.59
CA GLU A 263 5.91 16.06 3.27
C GLU A 263 4.56 15.58 2.69
N LEU A 264 3.95 14.56 3.29
CA LEU A 264 2.68 13.93 2.86
C LEU A 264 1.52 14.10 3.86
N MET A 265 1.75 14.83 4.97
CA MET A 265 0.75 15.13 6.01
C MET A 265 0.20 16.55 5.86
#